data_AF-A0A1Q7RUQ7-F1
#
_entry.id   AF-A0A1Q7RUQ7-F1
#
_cell.length_a   1.000
_cell.length_b   1.000
_cell.length_c   1.000
_cell.angle_alpha   90.00
_cell.angle_beta   90.00
_cell.angle_gamma   90.00
#
_symmetry.space_group_name_H-M   'P 1'
#
loop_
_entity.id
_entity.type
_entity.pdbx_description
1 polymer ?
#
loop_
_entity_poly.entity_id
_entity_poly.type
_entity_poly.pdbx_seq_one_letter_code
_entity_poly.pdbx_strand_id
1 'polypeptide(L)'
;NLTAPAPRTADGKPELTGLWQMISPDGAIGNVSLRKPGDLQPADIQPWAQDLVRQRAENFGVENPRYKCLPDGPNYSTGGGLKRILQTPAMLVILQEDLTYRQIHMDGRALETDPNPTWMGYSVGRWEGDTLVVESNGYNDRTWLLGGYPHTEALRMTERFRRTDFGHLEIAVTFDDPKAYNKPWTFRLSARLAADTEPMEAVCNERPDNGQQHWIGRTTDAQKTAVKVAPEVLAKYAGVYKGIYLRNPRTVEVTLSDGKLLVSVNGGPKQPIVPQSETNFSGTGLSYQFIRDDRGMATHVLEGHISGDYKFERQN
;
A
#
# COMPACT_ATOMS: atom_id res chain seq x y z
N ASN A 1 6.55 -8.12 -26.91
CA ASN A 1 7.45 -9.03 -26.17
C ASN A 1 8.01 -8.27 -24.97
N LEU A 2 7.58 -8.59 -23.74
CA LEU A 2 8.02 -7.86 -22.54
C LEU A 2 9.41 -8.26 -22.04
N THR A 3 10.01 -9.34 -22.56
CA THR A 3 11.33 -9.82 -22.13
C THR A 3 12.45 -9.48 -23.12
N ALA A 4 12.16 -8.65 -24.12
CA ALA A 4 13.18 -8.16 -25.05
C ALA A 4 14.21 -7.26 -24.31
N PRO A 5 15.40 -6.98 -24.89
CA PRO A 5 16.36 -6.09 -24.26
C PRO A 5 15.78 -4.72 -23.90
N ALA A 6 16.22 -4.14 -22.78
CA ALA A 6 15.78 -2.81 -22.36
C ALA A 6 16.15 -1.77 -23.43
N PRO A 7 15.20 -0.92 -23.86
CA PRO A 7 15.48 0.16 -24.79
C PRO A 7 16.46 1.16 -24.18
N ARG A 8 17.22 1.83 -25.05
CA ARG A 8 18.25 2.79 -24.68
C ARG A 8 17.96 4.16 -25.28
N THR A 9 18.29 5.21 -24.55
CA THR A 9 18.34 6.58 -25.04
C THR A 9 19.53 6.78 -25.99
N ALA A 10 19.59 7.94 -26.65
CA ALA A 10 20.68 8.28 -27.57
C ALA A 10 22.08 8.31 -26.89
N ASP A 11 22.14 8.60 -25.59
CA ASP A 11 23.36 8.56 -24.77
C ASP A 11 23.63 7.17 -24.15
N GLY A 12 22.90 6.13 -24.59
CA GLY A 12 23.15 4.73 -24.23
C GLY A 12 22.65 4.34 -22.83
N LYS A 13 21.93 5.21 -22.14
CA LYS A 13 21.31 4.91 -20.84
C LYS A 13 20.01 4.14 -21.03
N PRO A 14 19.57 3.32 -20.06
CA PRO A 14 18.24 2.74 -20.09
C PRO A 14 17.18 3.83 -20.25
N GLU A 15 16.30 3.65 -21.23
CA GLU A 15 15.11 4.48 -21.38
C GLU A 15 14.09 4.05 -20.32
N LEU A 16 13.49 5.00 -19.60
CA LEU A 16 12.49 4.75 -18.57
C LEU A 16 11.11 5.30 -18.95
N THR A 17 11.02 6.08 -20.03
CA THR A 17 9.75 6.61 -20.55
C THR A 17 8.76 5.49 -20.82
N GLY A 18 7.55 5.67 -20.29
CA GLY A 18 6.49 4.68 -20.40
C GLY A 18 5.44 4.81 -19.31
N LEU A 19 4.35 4.08 -19.48
CA LEU A 19 3.38 3.84 -18.42
C LEU A 19 3.78 2.57 -17.66
N TRP A 20 3.93 2.69 -16.35
CA TRP A 20 4.37 1.60 -15.50
C TRP A 20 3.29 1.29 -14.46
N GLN A 21 2.82 0.06 -14.47
CA GLN A 21 2.04 -0.50 -13.38
C GLN A 21 3.00 -0.85 -12.24
N MET A 22 2.93 -0.09 -11.16
CA MET A 22 3.69 -0.36 -9.95
C MET A 22 3.09 -1.57 -9.23
N ILE A 23 3.94 -2.53 -8.89
CA ILE A 23 3.57 -3.80 -8.27
C ILE A 23 4.29 -3.87 -6.92
N SER A 24 3.51 -3.63 -5.86
CA SER A 24 3.96 -3.80 -4.49
C SER A 24 4.06 -5.30 -4.16
N PRO A 25 5.11 -5.77 -3.47
CA PRO A 25 5.20 -7.16 -3.03
C PRO A 25 4.18 -7.50 -1.94
N ASP A 26 3.63 -6.48 -1.25
CA ASP A 26 2.55 -6.67 -0.28
C ASP A 26 1.17 -6.48 -0.94
N GLY A 27 0.30 -7.49 -0.81
CA GLY A 27 -1.08 -7.42 -1.30
C GLY A 27 -2.01 -6.50 -0.50
N ALA A 28 -1.50 -5.80 0.52
CA ALA A 28 -2.25 -5.02 1.49
C ALA A 28 -2.23 -3.50 1.20
N ILE A 29 -2.36 -3.11 -0.07
CA ILE A 29 -2.39 -1.70 -0.47
C ILE A 29 -3.57 -1.00 0.22
N GLY A 30 -3.27 0.07 0.98
CA GLY A 30 -4.28 0.92 1.62
C GLY A 30 -4.70 0.52 3.04
N ASN A 31 -4.34 -0.67 3.54
CA ASN A 31 -4.63 -1.05 4.92
C ASN A 31 -3.42 -0.78 5.83
N VAL A 32 -3.49 0.33 6.57
CA VAL A 32 -2.48 0.78 7.55
C VAL A 32 -2.15 -0.33 8.57
N SER A 33 -3.12 -1.16 8.93
CA SER A 33 -2.95 -2.20 9.95
C SER A 33 -2.21 -3.45 9.46
N LEU A 34 -2.03 -3.61 8.15
CA LEU A 34 -1.54 -4.85 7.54
C LEU A 34 -0.24 -4.71 6.77
N ARG A 35 0.21 -3.49 6.49
CA ARG A 35 1.33 -3.26 5.60
C ARG A 35 2.66 -3.35 6.35
N LYS A 36 3.58 -4.16 5.82
CA LYS A 36 4.93 -4.31 6.39
C LYS A 36 5.88 -3.28 5.76
N PRO A 37 6.63 -2.50 6.56
CA PRO A 37 7.62 -1.51 6.10
C PRO A 37 8.90 -2.13 5.50
N GLY A 38 8.78 -3.04 4.52
CA GLY A 38 9.94 -3.70 3.92
C GLY A 38 10.75 -4.52 4.93
N ASP A 39 12.02 -4.16 5.11
CA ASP A 39 12.95 -4.80 6.06
C ASP A 39 12.93 -4.22 7.48
N LEU A 40 12.19 -3.13 7.71
CA LEU A 40 12.11 -2.45 9.00
C LEU A 40 11.46 -3.34 10.07
N GLN A 41 12.11 -3.46 11.23
CA GLN A 41 11.61 -4.19 12.40
C GLN A 41 11.03 -3.23 13.45
N PRO A 42 10.18 -3.69 14.37
CA PRO A 42 9.68 -2.87 15.46
C PRO A 42 10.79 -2.13 16.22
N ALA A 43 11.87 -2.81 16.59
CA ALA A 43 13.00 -2.21 17.31
C ALA A 43 13.74 -1.10 16.54
N ASP A 44 13.56 -1.01 15.22
CA ASP A 44 14.17 0.01 14.39
C ASP A 44 13.36 1.32 14.36
N ILE A 45 12.18 1.36 14.97
CA ILE A 45 11.26 2.51 14.94
C ILE A 45 11.29 3.21 16.30
N GLN A 46 11.35 4.54 16.29
CA GLN A 46 11.26 5.32 17.53
C GLN A 46 9.91 5.10 18.23
N PRO A 47 9.84 5.10 19.58
CA PRO A 47 8.60 4.80 20.31
C PRO A 47 7.40 5.66 19.89
N TRP A 48 7.62 6.97 19.70
CA TRP A 48 6.56 7.89 19.26
C TRP A 48 5.99 7.52 17.89
N ALA A 49 6.85 7.05 16.98
CA ALA A 49 6.47 6.67 15.63
C ALA A 49 5.68 5.36 15.64
N GLN A 50 6.06 4.39 16.49
CA GLN A 50 5.29 3.17 16.71
C GLN A 50 3.90 3.48 17.28
N ASP A 51 3.83 4.38 18.26
CA ASP A 51 2.57 4.78 18.89
C ASP A 51 1.63 5.45 17.88
N LEU A 52 2.18 6.31 17.02
CA LEU A 52 1.42 6.96 15.96
C LEU A 52 0.92 5.97 14.90
N VAL A 53 1.72 4.99 14.49
CA VAL A 53 1.26 3.90 13.59
C VAL A 53 0.12 3.12 14.23
N ARG A 54 0.23 2.77 15.52
CA ARG A 54 -0.81 2.05 16.27
C ARG A 54 -2.10 2.87 16.35
N GLN A 55 -2.01 4.17 16.63
CA GLN A 55 -3.15 5.08 16.64
C GLN A 55 -3.83 5.15 15.26
N ARG A 56 -3.05 5.28 14.18
CA ARG A 56 -3.55 5.30 12.80
C ARG A 56 -4.21 3.97 12.43
N ALA A 57 -3.66 2.84 12.87
CA ALA A 57 -4.29 1.54 12.67
C ALA A 57 -5.61 1.41 13.45
N GLU A 58 -5.68 1.94 14.67
CA GLU A 58 -6.89 1.90 15.50
C GLU A 58 -8.05 2.72 14.91
N ASN A 59 -7.77 3.87 14.30
CA ASN A 59 -8.79 4.73 13.68
C ASN A 59 -8.99 4.50 12.17
N PHE A 60 -8.56 3.34 11.67
CA PHE A 60 -8.64 2.98 10.24
C PHE A 60 -7.91 3.95 9.29
N GLY A 61 -6.98 4.75 9.81
CA GLY A 61 -6.19 5.69 9.04
C GLY A 61 -7.02 6.86 8.48
N VAL A 62 -8.16 7.20 9.10
CA VAL A 62 -9.08 8.26 8.64
C VAL A 62 -8.40 9.62 8.41
N GLU A 63 -7.28 9.85 9.08
CA GLU A 63 -6.49 11.08 8.98
C GLU A 63 -5.50 11.10 7.81
N ASN A 64 -5.46 10.06 6.97
CA ASN A 64 -4.55 10.00 5.84
C ASN A 64 -4.74 11.23 4.93
N PRO A 65 -3.68 12.01 4.65
CA PRO A 65 -3.73 13.21 3.81
C PRO A 65 -4.37 12.98 2.44
N ARG A 66 -4.22 11.77 1.88
CA ARG A 66 -4.82 11.38 0.60
C ARG A 66 -6.33 11.57 0.57
N TYR A 67 -7.02 11.29 1.67
CA TYR A 67 -8.48 11.44 1.77
C TYR A 67 -8.92 12.91 1.83
N LYS A 68 -7.98 13.82 2.12
CA LYS A 68 -8.19 15.28 2.14
C LYS A 68 -7.73 15.93 0.82
N CYS A 69 -7.54 15.14 -0.23
CA CYS A 69 -7.03 15.59 -1.53
C CYS A 69 -5.67 16.30 -1.45
N LEU A 70 -4.84 15.90 -0.48
CA LEU A 70 -3.47 16.39 -0.34
C LEU A 70 -2.50 15.39 -0.98
N PRO A 71 -1.35 15.84 -1.53
CA PRO A 71 -0.39 14.93 -2.14
C PRO A 71 0.16 13.88 -1.18
N ASP A 72 0.44 12.67 -1.68
CA ASP A 72 1.03 11.57 -0.89
C ASP A 72 2.54 11.74 -0.61
N GLY A 73 3.17 12.71 -1.27
CA GLY A 73 4.58 13.05 -1.10
C GLY A 73 5.52 11.85 -1.30
N PRO A 74 6.40 11.53 -0.33
CA PRO A 74 7.36 10.44 -0.45
C PRO A 74 6.71 9.06 -0.67
N ASN A 75 5.46 8.86 -0.26
CA ASN A 75 4.76 7.57 -0.47
C ASN A 75 4.39 7.31 -1.94
N TYR A 76 4.45 8.31 -2.84
CA TYR A 76 4.34 8.02 -4.27
C TYR A 76 5.41 7.03 -4.74
N SER A 77 6.60 6.98 -4.13
CA SER A 77 7.66 6.04 -4.52
C SER A 77 7.40 4.57 -4.13
N THR A 78 6.46 4.33 -3.20
CA THR A 78 6.12 3.00 -2.67
C THR A 78 4.65 2.63 -2.88
N GLY A 79 3.87 3.52 -3.47
CA GLY A 79 2.48 3.30 -3.83
C GLY A 79 2.34 2.40 -5.07
N GLY A 80 1.31 1.56 -5.08
CA GLY A 80 0.87 0.86 -6.29
C GLY A 80 0.15 1.80 -7.26
N GLY A 81 -0.32 1.24 -8.38
CA GLY A 81 -1.06 2.00 -9.41
C GLY A 81 -0.20 2.34 -10.63
N LEU A 82 -0.78 3.07 -11.58
CA LEU A 82 -0.09 3.48 -12.80
C LEU A 82 0.72 4.75 -12.58
N LYS A 83 1.92 4.80 -13.16
CA LYS A 83 2.78 5.99 -13.19
C LYS A 83 3.30 6.20 -14.59
N ARG A 84 3.15 7.42 -15.12
CA ARG A 84 3.75 7.80 -16.40
C ARG A 84 5.11 8.43 -16.12
N ILE A 85 6.17 7.84 -16.65
CA ILE A 85 7.51 8.43 -16.63
C ILE A 85 7.75 9.08 -17.99
N LEU A 86 8.24 10.32 -17.96
CA LEU A 86 8.76 11.05 -19.12
C LEU A 86 10.22 11.37 -18.84
N GLN A 87 11.12 10.87 -19.69
CA GLN A 87 12.55 11.07 -19.55
C GLN A 87 13.08 12.01 -20.64
N THR A 88 13.88 12.97 -20.21
CA THR A 88 14.71 13.81 -21.07
C THR A 88 16.15 13.79 -20.54
N PRO A 89 17.14 14.27 -21.30
CA PRO A 89 18.51 14.37 -20.79
C PRO A 89 18.64 15.25 -19.54
N ALA A 90 17.79 16.27 -19.37
CA ALA A 90 17.88 17.23 -18.27
C ALA A 90 16.95 16.90 -17.08
N MET A 91 15.90 16.10 -17.30
CA MET A 91 14.87 15.85 -16.29
C MET A 91 14.11 14.55 -16.53
N LEU A 92 13.78 13.85 -15.44
CA LEU A 92 12.67 12.89 -15.41
C LEU A 92 11.45 13.50 -14.72
N VAL A 93 10.28 13.29 -15.31
CA VAL A 93 8.99 13.66 -14.72
C VAL A 93 8.18 12.39 -14.51
N ILE A 94 7.65 12.22 -13.30
CA ILE A 94 6.73 11.13 -12.96
C ILE A 94 5.35 11.72 -12.71
N LEU A 95 4.41 11.45 -13.61
CA LEU A 95 3.01 11.87 -13.47
C LEU A 95 2.23 10.82 -12.68
N GLN A 96 1.36 11.31 -11.80
CA GLN A 96 0.41 10.52 -11.01
C GLN A 96 -0.99 10.68 -11.58
N GLU A 97 -1.88 9.72 -11.29
CA GLU A 97 -3.29 9.79 -11.68
C GLU A 97 -4.03 10.95 -11.00
N ASP A 98 -3.60 11.39 -9.82
CA ASP A 98 -4.22 12.48 -9.05
C ASP A 98 -3.79 13.89 -9.47
N LEU A 99 -3.32 14.05 -10.71
CA LEU A 99 -2.82 15.30 -11.30
C LEU A 99 -1.54 15.86 -10.65
N THR A 100 -0.96 15.15 -9.67
CA THR A 100 0.34 15.49 -9.09
C THR A 100 1.48 15.00 -10.00
N TYR A 101 2.63 15.66 -9.90
CA TYR A 101 3.84 15.24 -10.59
C TYR A 101 5.07 15.35 -9.68
N ARG A 102 6.09 14.56 -9.98
CA ARG A 102 7.42 14.67 -9.38
C ARG A 102 8.45 15.00 -10.46
N GLN A 103 9.34 15.93 -10.16
CA GLN A 103 10.46 16.29 -11.01
C GLN A 103 11.75 15.74 -10.41
N ILE A 104 12.58 15.13 -11.24
CA ILE A 104 13.92 14.64 -10.88
C ILE A 104 14.91 15.31 -11.82
N HIS A 105 15.77 16.16 -11.27
CA HIS A 105 16.76 16.88 -12.05
C HIS A 105 17.93 15.96 -12.43
N MET A 106 18.25 15.90 -13.72
CA MET A 106 19.28 15.01 -14.29
C MET A 106 20.49 15.77 -14.83
N ASP A 107 20.55 17.08 -14.64
CA ASP A 107 21.57 17.98 -15.19
C ASP A 107 22.88 18.01 -14.37
N GLY A 108 23.07 17.07 -13.45
CA GLY A 108 24.29 16.91 -12.66
C GLY A 108 24.44 17.87 -11.48
N ARG A 109 23.41 18.66 -11.15
CA ARG A 109 23.40 19.48 -9.94
C ARG A 109 23.46 18.62 -8.67
N ALA A 110 24.02 19.19 -7.60
CA ALA A 110 23.97 18.57 -6.27
C ALA A 110 22.56 18.64 -5.68
N LEU A 111 22.24 17.72 -4.77
CA LEU A 111 21.02 17.80 -3.96
C LEU A 111 21.06 19.06 -3.08
N GLU A 112 19.96 19.81 -3.02
CA GLU A 112 19.88 20.98 -2.16
C GLU A 112 20.09 20.58 -0.69
N THR A 113 20.93 21.34 0.00
CA THR A 113 21.28 21.08 1.40
C THR A 113 20.19 21.51 2.36
N ASP A 114 19.52 22.64 2.08
CA ASP A 114 18.48 23.25 2.91
C ASP A 114 17.26 23.70 2.07
N PRO A 115 16.49 22.75 1.51
CA PRO A 115 15.32 23.08 0.72
C PRO A 115 14.16 23.52 1.62
N ASN A 116 13.35 24.47 1.15
CA ASN A 116 12.06 24.76 1.76
C ASN A 116 11.20 23.48 1.78
N PRO A 117 10.62 23.06 2.92
CA PRO A 117 9.80 21.86 2.99
C PRO A 117 8.56 21.94 2.07
N THR A 118 8.38 20.95 1.21
CA THR A 118 7.25 20.82 0.28
C THR A 118 6.64 19.42 0.37
N TRP A 119 5.49 19.22 -0.24
CA TRP A 119 4.85 17.91 -0.28
C TRP A 119 5.66 16.88 -1.09
N MET A 120 6.26 17.31 -2.21
CA MET A 120 6.95 16.42 -3.16
C MET A 120 8.47 16.38 -2.99
N GLY A 121 9.01 17.22 -2.13
CA GLY A 121 10.44 17.34 -1.91
C GLY A 121 11.20 17.87 -3.13
N TYR A 122 12.52 17.77 -3.04
CA TYR A 122 13.47 18.08 -4.10
C TYR A 122 14.23 16.81 -4.48
N SER A 123 14.43 16.57 -5.77
CA SER A 123 15.05 15.32 -6.26
C SER A 123 16.10 15.59 -7.33
N VAL A 124 17.24 14.92 -7.20
CA VAL A 124 18.31 14.87 -8.21
C VAL A 124 18.61 13.43 -8.56
N GLY A 125 18.97 13.17 -9.81
CA GLY A 125 19.27 11.83 -10.29
C GLY A 125 20.59 11.75 -11.03
N ARG A 126 21.23 10.58 -10.95
CA ARG A 126 22.47 10.26 -11.64
C ARG A 126 22.51 8.77 -12.02
N TRP A 127 23.21 8.46 -13.09
CA TRP A 127 23.38 7.08 -13.54
C TRP A 127 24.61 6.43 -12.90
N GLU A 128 24.42 5.26 -12.30
CA GLU A 128 25.48 4.32 -11.90
C GLU A 128 25.41 3.10 -12.81
N GLY A 129 26.22 3.09 -13.86
CA GLY A 129 26.06 2.14 -14.95
C GLY A 129 24.67 2.26 -15.59
N ASP A 130 23.88 1.19 -15.47
CA ASP A 130 22.50 1.08 -15.96
C ASP A 130 21.44 1.29 -14.87
N THR A 131 21.84 1.72 -13.67
CA THR A 131 20.91 2.03 -12.58
C THR A 131 20.78 3.53 -12.42
N LEU A 132 19.56 4.05 -12.50
CA LEU A 132 19.29 5.42 -12.12
C LEU A 132 19.20 5.50 -10.59
N VAL A 133 20.07 6.29 -9.98
CA VAL A 133 20.05 6.61 -8.55
C VAL A 133 19.45 7.99 -8.39
N VAL A 134 18.41 8.08 -7.57
CA VAL A 134 17.73 9.34 -7.26
C VAL A 134 17.87 9.60 -5.77
N GLU A 135 18.35 10.78 -5.42
CA GLU A 135 18.45 11.25 -4.04
C GLU A 135 17.43 12.36 -3.81
N SER A 136 16.78 12.38 -2.66
CA SER A 136 15.72 13.35 -2.37
C SER A 136 15.62 13.76 -0.91
N ASN A 137 15.18 14.99 -0.68
CA ASN A 137 14.96 15.60 0.64
C ASN A 137 13.91 16.73 0.56
N GLY A 138 13.73 17.48 1.64
CA GLY A 138 12.86 18.67 1.64
C GLY A 138 11.38 18.34 1.64
N TYR A 139 11.01 17.17 2.16
CA TYR A 139 9.63 16.81 2.43
C TYR A 139 9.14 17.53 3.68
N ASN A 140 7.91 18.04 3.68
CA ASN A 140 7.22 18.41 4.91
C ASN A 140 6.82 17.16 5.70
N ASP A 141 6.46 17.30 6.98
CA ASP A 141 6.08 16.19 7.87
C ASP A 141 4.57 15.85 7.84
N ARG A 142 3.84 16.38 6.85
CA ARG A 142 2.37 16.26 6.77
C ARG A 142 1.91 15.02 6.04
N THR A 143 2.82 14.32 5.37
CA THR A 143 2.54 13.09 4.60
C THR A 143 2.87 11.84 5.41
N TRP A 144 2.38 10.70 4.91
CA TRP A 144 2.66 9.40 5.51
C TRP A 144 3.55 8.61 4.55
N LEU A 145 4.39 7.73 5.09
CA LEU A 145 5.03 6.66 4.34
C LEU A 145 4.08 5.46 4.22
N LEU A 146 4.54 4.43 3.51
CA LEU A 146 3.79 3.20 3.26
C LEU A 146 3.22 2.62 4.56
N GLY A 147 1.94 2.24 4.56
CA GLY A 147 1.32 1.64 5.74
C GLY A 147 1.04 2.61 6.89
N GLY A 148 1.04 3.92 6.63
CA GLY A 148 0.76 4.93 7.66
C GLY A 148 1.94 5.20 8.60
N TYR A 149 3.14 4.79 8.22
CA TYR A 149 4.37 5.10 8.93
C TYR A 149 4.68 6.60 8.84
N PRO A 150 5.13 7.26 9.91
CA PRO A 150 5.45 8.68 9.86
C PRO A 150 6.84 8.94 9.26
N HIS A 151 7.07 10.19 8.87
CA HIS A 151 8.40 10.73 8.67
C HIS A 151 8.40 12.17 9.15
N THR A 152 9.59 12.74 9.25
CA THR A 152 9.86 14.12 9.62
C THR A 152 10.49 14.85 8.45
N GLU A 153 10.73 16.15 8.61
CA GLU A 153 11.47 16.95 7.63
C GLU A 153 12.96 16.54 7.52
N ALA A 154 13.46 15.69 8.43
CA ALA A 154 14.80 15.11 8.33
C ALA A 154 14.90 13.97 7.31
N LEU A 155 13.78 13.56 6.69
CA LEU A 155 13.75 12.47 5.72
C LEU A 155 14.67 12.73 4.52
N ARG A 156 15.57 11.78 4.29
CA ARG A 156 16.34 11.59 3.06
C ARG A 156 15.89 10.29 2.41
N MET A 157 15.67 10.34 1.10
CA MET A 157 15.29 9.16 0.31
C MET A 157 16.34 8.89 -0.74
N THR A 158 16.68 7.62 -0.93
CA THR A 158 17.49 7.13 -2.05
C THR A 158 16.70 6.08 -2.81
N GLU A 159 16.46 6.31 -4.09
CA GLU A 159 15.80 5.35 -4.97
C GLU A 159 16.77 4.83 -6.02
N ARG A 160 16.64 3.54 -6.35
CA ARG A 160 17.42 2.89 -7.40
C ARG A 160 16.47 2.23 -8.38
N PHE A 161 16.45 2.73 -9.61
CA PHE A 161 15.63 2.21 -10.71
C PHE A 161 16.51 1.41 -11.66
N ARG A 162 16.14 0.16 -11.91
CA ARG A 162 16.82 -0.73 -12.87
C ARG A 162 15.80 -1.31 -13.84
N ARG A 163 15.92 -0.98 -15.12
CA ARG A 163 15.15 -1.60 -16.21
C ARG A 163 15.84 -2.89 -16.63
N THR A 164 15.30 -4.02 -16.20
CA THR A 164 15.92 -5.34 -16.41
C THR A 164 15.72 -5.84 -17.84
N ASP A 165 14.58 -5.52 -18.44
CA ASP A 165 14.22 -5.83 -19.82
C ASP A 165 13.23 -4.79 -20.38
N PHE A 166 12.63 -5.06 -21.53
CA PHE A 166 11.67 -4.17 -22.16
C PHE A 166 10.46 -3.88 -21.28
N GLY A 167 10.00 -4.82 -20.47
CA GLY A 167 8.72 -4.77 -19.78
C GLY A 167 8.79 -4.61 -18.28
N HIS A 168 9.97 -4.65 -17.67
CA HIS A 168 10.11 -4.73 -16.21
C HIS A 168 11.10 -3.70 -15.63
N LEU A 169 10.70 -3.11 -14.51
CA LEU A 169 11.54 -2.29 -13.64
C LEU A 169 11.65 -2.95 -12.27
N GLU A 170 12.85 -2.94 -11.72
CA GLU A 170 13.13 -3.16 -10.31
C GLU A 170 13.42 -1.82 -9.64
N ILE A 171 12.79 -1.59 -8.50
CA ILE A 171 12.90 -0.34 -7.76
C ILE A 171 13.20 -0.66 -6.30
N ALA A 172 14.24 -0.05 -5.76
CA ALA A 172 14.53 -0.06 -4.32
C ALA A 172 14.45 1.37 -3.79
N VAL A 173 13.69 1.57 -2.72
CA VAL A 173 13.50 2.85 -2.06
C VAL A 173 14.03 2.73 -0.64
N THR A 174 15.10 3.45 -0.33
CA THR A 174 15.67 3.53 1.01
C THR A 174 15.25 4.84 1.66
N PHE A 175 14.72 4.75 2.87
CA PHE A 175 14.31 5.87 3.71
C PHE A 175 15.31 6.02 4.85
N ASP A 176 15.85 7.22 5.03
CA ASP A 176 16.71 7.60 6.14
C ASP A 176 16.10 8.81 6.85
N ASP A 177 15.56 8.58 8.04
CA ASP A 177 15.01 9.63 8.89
C ASP A 177 15.38 9.31 10.35
N PRO A 178 16.49 9.87 10.86
CA PRO A 178 17.02 9.53 12.18
C PRO A 178 16.11 10.01 13.33
N LYS A 179 15.11 10.86 13.05
CA LYS A 179 14.14 11.31 14.06
C LYS A 179 12.96 10.35 14.22
N ALA A 180 12.67 9.55 13.20
CA ALA A 180 11.60 8.55 13.21
C ALA A 180 12.11 7.11 13.32
N TYR A 181 13.32 6.83 12.85
CA TYR A 181 13.91 5.50 12.76
C TYR A 181 15.34 5.46 13.31
N ASN A 182 15.73 4.30 13.88
CA ASN A 182 17.06 4.07 14.44
C ASN A 182 18.11 3.71 13.37
N LYS A 183 17.66 3.39 12.15
CA LYS A 183 18.50 3.12 10.98
C LYS A 183 17.72 3.35 9.69
N PRO A 184 18.42 3.55 8.55
CA PRO A 184 17.79 3.50 7.24
C PRO A 184 17.15 2.12 6.98
N TRP A 185 16.06 2.12 6.22
CA TRP A 185 15.33 0.91 5.85
C TRP A 185 14.89 0.96 4.39
N THR A 186 14.69 -0.20 3.77
CA THR A 186 14.48 -0.32 2.33
C THR A 186 13.20 -1.07 1.98
N PHE A 187 12.40 -0.47 1.12
CA PHE A 187 11.27 -1.09 0.45
C PHE A 187 11.63 -1.43 -1.00
N ARG A 188 11.31 -2.64 -1.45
CA ARG A 188 11.53 -3.07 -2.83
C ARG A 188 10.20 -3.30 -3.52
N LEU A 189 10.09 -2.84 -4.75
CA LEU A 189 8.93 -3.04 -5.60
C LEU A 189 9.36 -3.29 -7.04
N SER A 190 8.44 -3.84 -7.82
CA SER A 190 8.64 -3.99 -9.26
C SER A 190 7.64 -3.14 -10.01
N ALA A 191 7.88 -2.88 -11.28
CA ALA A 191 6.88 -2.31 -12.16
C ALA A 191 6.84 -3.05 -13.49
N ARG A 192 5.65 -3.15 -14.08
CA ARG A 192 5.42 -3.75 -15.39
C ARG A 192 4.96 -2.69 -16.37
N LEU A 193 5.53 -2.68 -17.57
CA LEU A 193 5.12 -1.77 -18.64
C LEU A 193 3.66 -2.04 -19.02
N ALA A 194 2.83 -1.00 -18.96
CA ALA A 194 1.42 -1.03 -19.31
C ALA A 194 1.25 -0.40 -20.70
N ALA A 195 1.56 -1.18 -21.74
CA ALA A 195 1.68 -0.67 -23.11
C ALA A 195 0.33 -0.48 -23.85
N ASP A 196 -0.76 -1.02 -23.31
CA ASP A 196 -2.09 -1.14 -23.93
C ASP A 196 -3.17 -0.34 -23.18
N THR A 197 -2.76 0.60 -22.33
CA THR A 197 -3.67 1.43 -21.54
C THR A 197 -3.09 2.82 -21.30
N GLU A 198 -3.92 3.70 -20.77
CA GLU A 198 -3.57 5.07 -20.38
C GLU A 198 -4.01 5.32 -18.93
N PRO A 199 -3.27 6.12 -18.14
CA PRO A 199 -3.73 6.54 -16.84
C PRO A 199 -4.89 7.52 -17.03
N MET A 200 -6.01 7.25 -16.37
CA MET A 200 -7.11 8.22 -16.28
C MET A 200 -6.86 9.13 -15.09
N GLU A 201 -7.27 10.39 -15.21
CA GLU A 201 -7.24 11.31 -14.09
C GLU A 201 -8.16 10.84 -12.96
N ALA A 202 -7.65 10.90 -11.75
CA ALA A 202 -8.35 10.61 -10.52
C ALA A 202 -8.62 11.92 -9.79
N VAL A 203 -9.78 12.52 -10.05
CA VAL A 203 -10.20 13.72 -9.32
C VAL A 203 -10.70 13.31 -7.94
N CYS A 204 -9.89 13.59 -6.92
CA CYS A 204 -10.16 13.21 -5.54
C CYS A 204 -11.58 13.63 -5.06
N ASN A 205 -12.03 14.82 -5.47
CA ASN A 205 -13.31 15.39 -5.05
C ASN A 205 -14.54 14.87 -5.83
N GLU A 206 -14.34 14.18 -6.95
CA GLU A 206 -15.42 13.60 -7.78
C GLU A 206 -15.76 12.16 -7.37
N ARG A 207 -15.05 11.57 -6.40
CA ARG A 207 -15.43 10.27 -5.86
C ARG A 207 -16.80 10.45 -5.16
N PRO A 208 -17.88 9.82 -5.65
CA PRO A 208 -19.21 10.02 -5.12
C PRO A 208 -19.20 9.52 -3.69
N ASP A 209 -19.41 10.44 -2.73
CA ASP A 209 -19.17 10.16 -1.31
C ASP A 209 -17.70 9.74 -1.08
N ASN A 210 -16.84 10.67 -0.64
CA ASN A 210 -15.47 10.33 -0.26
C ASN A 210 -15.39 9.36 0.95
N GLY A 211 -16.52 8.83 1.43
CA GLY A 211 -16.70 7.93 2.55
C GLY A 211 -16.38 8.59 3.88
N GLN A 212 -15.56 9.64 3.87
CA GLN A 212 -14.85 10.17 5.02
C GLN A 212 -15.81 10.73 6.07
N GLN A 213 -16.93 11.31 5.65
CA GLN A 213 -18.01 11.74 6.55
C GLN A 213 -18.69 10.57 7.28
N HIS A 214 -18.62 9.36 6.73
CA HIS A 214 -19.11 8.11 7.30
C HIS A 214 -17.99 7.27 7.94
N TRP A 215 -16.72 7.68 7.82
CA TRP A 215 -15.60 7.00 8.47
C TRP A 215 -15.58 7.37 9.95
N ILE A 216 -16.32 6.58 10.71
CA ILE A 216 -16.43 6.68 12.16
C ILE A 216 -15.91 5.40 12.82
N GLY A 217 -15.59 5.53 14.10
CA GLY A 217 -15.27 4.40 14.96
C GLY A 217 -13.80 3.99 14.97
N ARG A 218 -13.53 2.94 15.73
CA ARG A 218 -12.21 2.36 15.98
C ARG A 218 -12.25 0.85 15.80
N THR A 219 -11.11 0.24 15.51
CA THR A 219 -10.99 -1.22 15.45
C THR A 219 -11.42 -1.88 16.76
N THR A 220 -11.28 -1.17 17.89
CA THR A 220 -11.70 -1.60 19.23
C THR A 220 -13.20 -1.48 19.47
N ASP A 221 -13.96 -0.73 18.66
CA ASP A 221 -15.40 -0.56 18.85
C ASP A 221 -16.17 -1.85 18.60
N ALA A 222 -15.71 -2.69 17.68
CA ALA A 222 -16.29 -4.01 17.42
C ALA A 222 -16.34 -4.89 18.68
N GLN A 223 -15.39 -4.68 19.61
CA GLN A 223 -15.34 -5.42 20.87
C GLN A 223 -16.44 -4.99 21.85
N LYS A 224 -16.95 -3.76 21.76
CA LYS A 224 -17.99 -3.22 22.64
C LYS A 224 -19.34 -3.92 22.42
N THR A 225 -19.59 -4.36 21.19
CA THR A 225 -20.82 -5.06 20.76
C THR A 225 -20.58 -6.55 20.56
N ALA A 226 -19.46 -7.09 21.03
CA ALA A 226 -19.10 -8.48 20.81
C ALA A 226 -20.08 -9.45 21.48
N VAL A 227 -20.58 -10.41 20.71
CA VAL A 227 -21.45 -11.49 21.19
C VAL A 227 -20.62 -12.72 21.51
N LYS A 228 -20.93 -13.42 22.60
CA LYS A 228 -20.29 -14.71 22.89
C LYS A 228 -20.81 -15.78 21.94
N VAL A 229 -19.92 -16.40 21.19
CA VAL A 229 -20.21 -17.56 20.33
C VAL A 229 -19.38 -18.71 20.83
N ALA A 230 -20.01 -19.88 20.99
CA ALA A 230 -19.34 -21.04 21.56
C ALA A 230 -18.22 -21.56 20.62
N PRO A 231 -17.07 -22.00 21.14
CA PRO A 231 -15.94 -22.45 20.32
C PRO A 231 -16.30 -23.54 19.31
N GLU A 232 -17.21 -24.45 19.65
CA GLU A 232 -17.70 -25.52 18.78
C GLU A 232 -18.50 -24.99 17.58
N VAL A 233 -19.16 -23.83 17.73
CA VAL A 233 -19.83 -23.13 16.61
C VAL A 233 -18.78 -22.43 15.75
N LEU A 234 -17.82 -21.73 16.38
CA LEU A 234 -16.73 -21.07 15.66
C LEU A 234 -15.91 -22.07 14.82
N ALA A 235 -15.66 -23.26 15.35
CA ALA A 235 -14.92 -24.31 14.65
C ALA A 235 -15.56 -24.71 13.32
N LYS A 236 -16.89 -24.58 13.18
CA LYS A 236 -17.61 -24.86 11.93
C LYS A 236 -17.33 -23.85 10.82
N TYR A 237 -16.76 -22.69 11.15
CA TYR A 237 -16.43 -21.62 10.20
C TYR A 237 -14.98 -21.65 9.75
N ALA A 238 -14.12 -22.41 10.44
CA ALA A 238 -12.74 -22.62 9.99
C ALA A 238 -12.73 -23.36 8.64
N GLY A 239 -11.89 -22.89 7.73
CA GLY A 239 -11.78 -23.42 6.38
C GLY A 239 -11.18 -22.42 5.40
N VAL A 240 -10.97 -22.88 4.16
CA VAL A 240 -10.49 -22.05 3.05
C VAL A 240 -11.69 -21.75 2.16
N TYR A 241 -11.87 -20.48 1.81
CA TYR A 241 -12.94 -20.02 0.94
C TYR A 241 -12.33 -19.36 -0.30
N LYS A 242 -12.86 -19.64 -1.48
CA LYS A 242 -12.35 -19.10 -2.75
C LYS A 242 -13.46 -18.49 -3.59
N GLY A 243 -13.09 -17.54 -4.43
CA GLY A 243 -13.99 -16.86 -5.35
C GLY A 243 -13.31 -15.70 -6.06
N ILE A 244 -14.09 -14.77 -6.59
CA ILE A 244 -13.59 -13.63 -7.36
C ILE A 244 -13.88 -12.35 -6.61
N TYR A 245 -12.83 -11.56 -6.38
CA TYR A 245 -12.96 -10.18 -5.90
C TYR A 245 -12.62 -9.24 -7.04
N LEU A 246 -13.59 -8.39 -7.42
CA LEU A 246 -13.55 -7.57 -8.62
C LEU A 246 -13.30 -8.42 -9.88
N ARG A 247 -12.03 -8.63 -10.25
CA ARG A 247 -11.62 -9.44 -11.41
C ARG A 247 -10.51 -10.44 -11.09
N ASN A 248 -10.10 -10.53 -9.82
CA ASN A 248 -8.96 -11.33 -9.41
C ASN A 248 -9.43 -12.49 -8.52
N PRO A 249 -8.82 -13.67 -8.62
CA PRO A 249 -8.98 -14.74 -7.66
C PRO A 249 -8.67 -14.24 -6.25
N ARG A 250 -9.52 -14.58 -5.28
CA ARG A 250 -9.31 -14.28 -3.86
C ARG A 250 -9.50 -15.55 -3.06
N THR A 251 -8.60 -15.73 -2.09
CA THR A 251 -8.66 -16.80 -1.08
C THR A 251 -8.80 -16.16 0.29
N VAL A 252 -9.81 -16.59 1.04
CA VAL A 252 -10.04 -16.21 2.44
C VAL A 252 -9.84 -17.46 3.28
N GLU A 253 -8.77 -17.49 4.07
CA GLU A 253 -8.49 -18.57 5.03
C GLU A 253 -8.98 -18.16 6.41
N VAL A 254 -9.88 -18.96 6.99
CA VAL A 254 -10.41 -18.75 8.34
C VAL A 254 -9.85 -19.85 9.24
N THR A 255 -9.22 -19.45 10.33
CA THR A 255 -8.67 -20.37 11.34
C THR A 255 -9.17 -20.02 12.73
N LEU A 256 -9.27 -21.01 13.62
CA LEU A 256 -9.63 -20.82 15.02
C LEU A 256 -8.37 -20.96 15.88
N SER A 257 -8.02 -19.91 16.65
CA SER A 257 -6.96 -19.96 17.67
C SER A 257 -7.43 -19.23 18.92
N ASP A 258 -7.17 -19.79 20.09
CA ASP A 258 -7.46 -19.17 21.39
C ASP A 258 -8.92 -18.69 21.52
N GLY A 259 -9.86 -19.48 20.97
CA GLY A 259 -11.29 -19.18 20.98
C GLY A 259 -11.71 -18.02 20.06
N LYS A 260 -10.83 -17.55 19.16
CA LYS A 260 -11.09 -16.47 18.21
C LYS A 260 -10.89 -16.95 16.78
N LEU A 261 -11.78 -16.51 15.89
CA LEU A 261 -11.54 -16.68 14.47
C LEU A 261 -10.52 -15.65 13.99
N LEU A 262 -9.58 -16.12 13.19
CA LEU A 262 -8.63 -15.29 12.46
C LEU A 262 -8.82 -15.50 10.97
N VAL A 263 -8.76 -14.40 10.23
CA VAL A 263 -8.86 -14.39 8.77
C VAL A 263 -7.53 -13.97 8.16
N SER A 264 -7.08 -14.73 7.16
CA SER A 264 -6.02 -14.34 6.23
C SER A 264 -6.62 -14.22 4.83
N VAL A 265 -6.27 -13.14 4.13
CA VAL A 265 -6.66 -12.93 2.74
C VAL A 265 -5.43 -13.12 1.87
N ASN A 266 -5.53 -13.98 0.85
CA ASN A 266 -4.48 -14.28 -0.12
C ASN A 266 -3.12 -14.63 0.53
N GLY A 267 -3.13 -15.35 1.66
CA GLY A 267 -1.92 -15.72 2.39
C GLY A 267 -1.28 -14.56 3.18
N GLY A 268 -1.99 -13.44 3.34
CA GLY A 268 -1.57 -12.32 4.16
C GLY A 268 -1.59 -12.61 5.68
N PRO A 269 -1.25 -11.61 6.50
CA PRO A 269 -1.26 -11.77 7.96
C PRO A 269 -2.66 -12.15 8.49
N LYS A 270 -2.69 -13.06 9.46
CA LYS A 270 -3.92 -13.48 10.14
C LYS A 270 -4.40 -12.38 11.08
N GLN A 271 -5.65 -11.94 10.91
CA GLN A 271 -6.28 -10.92 11.74
C GLN A 271 -7.48 -11.49 12.50
N PRO A 272 -7.64 -11.17 13.80
CA PRO A 272 -8.82 -11.60 14.53
C PRO A 272 -10.08 -10.92 13.98
N ILE A 273 -11.20 -11.65 13.98
CA ILE A 273 -12.53 -11.11 13.69
C ILE A 273 -13.43 -11.27 14.92
N VAL A 274 -14.22 -10.24 15.20
CA VAL A 274 -15.01 -10.10 16.41
C VAL A 274 -16.47 -10.46 16.13
N PRO A 275 -17.06 -11.48 16.79
CA PRO A 275 -18.44 -11.87 16.58
C PRO A 275 -19.42 -10.76 16.94
N GLN A 276 -20.26 -10.36 15.98
CA GLN A 276 -21.39 -9.44 16.17
C GLN A 276 -22.72 -10.19 16.26
N SER A 277 -22.76 -11.41 15.76
CA SER A 277 -23.82 -12.40 15.94
C SER A 277 -23.20 -13.80 15.85
N GLU A 278 -24.04 -14.85 15.85
CA GLU A 278 -23.56 -16.21 15.62
C GLU A 278 -22.95 -16.40 14.22
N THR A 279 -23.30 -15.57 13.22
CA THR A 279 -22.85 -15.71 11.82
C THR A 279 -22.16 -14.47 11.26
N ASN A 280 -22.31 -13.31 11.89
CA ASN A 280 -21.72 -12.05 11.47
C ASN A 280 -20.53 -11.69 12.35
N PHE A 281 -19.45 -11.25 11.73
CA PHE A 281 -18.21 -10.89 12.37
C PHE A 281 -17.69 -9.58 11.80
N SER A 282 -17.08 -8.77 12.66
CA SER A 282 -16.41 -7.53 12.29
C SER A 282 -14.91 -7.73 12.31
N GLY A 283 -14.21 -7.37 11.24
CA GLY A 283 -12.76 -7.40 11.14
C GLY A 283 -12.15 -6.00 11.00
N THR A 284 -10.87 -5.95 10.64
CA THR A 284 -10.13 -4.70 10.44
C THR A 284 -10.45 -4.09 9.06
N GLY A 285 -11.59 -3.42 8.96
CA GLY A 285 -12.05 -2.72 7.75
C GLY A 285 -12.87 -3.58 6.78
N LEU A 286 -13.19 -4.82 7.16
CA LEU A 286 -14.06 -5.74 6.42
C LEU A 286 -15.03 -6.39 7.40
N SER A 287 -16.24 -6.70 6.95
CA SER A 287 -17.17 -7.58 7.66
C SER A 287 -17.15 -8.99 7.06
N TYR A 288 -17.51 -9.99 7.86
CA TYR A 288 -17.58 -11.37 7.42
C TYR A 288 -18.90 -11.98 7.88
N GLN A 289 -19.70 -12.46 6.94
CA GLN A 289 -20.93 -13.19 7.23
C GLN A 289 -20.81 -14.64 6.72
N PHE A 290 -20.97 -15.61 7.62
CA PHE A 290 -20.94 -17.02 7.26
C PHE A 290 -22.33 -17.52 6.88
N ILE A 291 -22.46 -18.07 5.67
CA ILE A 291 -23.66 -18.78 5.21
C ILE A 291 -23.48 -20.25 5.55
N ARG A 292 -24.50 -20.86 6.15
CA ARG A 292 -24.44 -22.21 6.71
C ARG A 292 -25.41 -23.15 6.03
N ASP A 293 -25.09 -24.43 6.05
CA ASP A 293 -26.03 -25.50 5.74
C ASP A 293 -26.93 -25.84 6.96
N ASP A 294 -27.81 -26.83 6.80
CA ASP A 294 -28.73 -27.31 7.84
C ASP A 294 -28.00 -27.94 9.04
N ARG A 295 -26.72 -28.30 8.91
CA ARG A 295 -25.87 -28.83 9.99
C ARG A 295 -25.10 -27.71 10.71
N GLY A 296 -25.30 -26.47 10.28
CA GLY A 296 -24.60 -25.29 10.78
C GLY A 296 -23.16 -25.18 10.30
N MET A 297 -22.73 -26.00 9.32
CA MET A 297 -21.41 -25.89 8.72
C MET A 297 -21.39 -24.71 7.76
N ALA A 298 -20.35 -23.88 7.83
CA ALA A 298 -20.20 -22.83 6.82
C ALA A 298 -20.03 -23.46 5.44
N THR A 299 -20.77 -22.96 4.47
CA THR A 299 -20.64 -23.29 3.05
C THR A 299 -20.03 -22.14 2.27
N HIS A 300 -20.24 -20.91 2.76
CA HIS A 300 -19.70 -19.70 2.15
C HIS A 300 -19.36 -18.67 3.22
N VAL A 301 -18.51 -17.72 2.84
CA VAL A 301 -18.33 -16.46 3.56
C VAL A 301 -18.64 -15.31 2.59
N LEU A 302 -19.48 -14.38 3.04
CA LEU A 302 -19.62 -13.06 2.41
C LEU A 302 -18.64 -12.12 3.09
N GLU A 303 -17.73 -11.54 2.32
CA GLU A 303 -16.86 -10.47 2.78
C GLU A 303 -17.50 -9.14 2.39
N GLY A 304 -17.84 -8.31 3.35
CA GLY A 304 -18.45 -7.00 3.10
C GLY A 304 -17.41 -5.94 2.84
N HIS A 305 -17.56 -5.25 1.71
CA HIS A 305 -16.78 -4.08 1.32
C HIS A 305 -17.69 -2.86 1.17
N ILE A 306 -17.09 -1.68 1.18
CA ILE A 306 -17.80 -0.45 0.79
C ILE A 306 -18.38 -0.52 -0.64
N SER A 307 -17.79 -1.35 -1.52
CA SER A 307 -18.26 -1.58 -2.89
C SER A 307 -19.33 -2.66 -3.01
N GLY A 308 -19.75 -3.27 -1.90
CA GLY A 308 -20.70 -4.37 -1.82
C GLY A 308 -20.11 -5.66 -1.27
N ASP A 309 -20.98 -6.66 -1.10
CA ASP A 309 -20.59 -7.96 -0.54
C ASP A 309 -20.06 -8.90 -1.62
N TYR A 310 -18.97 -9.59 -1.33
CA TYR A 310 -18.37 -10.60 -2.21
C TYR A 310 -18.48 -11.99 -1.60
N LYS A 311 -19.03 -12.93 -2.37
CA LYS A 311 -19.29 -14.30 -1.92
C LYS A 311 -18.14 -15.24 -2.28
N PHE A 312 -17.64 -15.96 -1.27
CA PHE A 312 -16.58 -16.96 -1.42
C PHE A 312 -17.08 -18.33 -0.95
N GLU A 313 -16.86 -19.36 -1.77
CA GLU A 313 -17.29 -20.73 -1.54
C GLU A 313 -16.25 -21.50 -0.74
N ARG A 314 -16.70 -22.24 0.27
CA ARG A 314 -15.82 -23.11 1.07
C ARG A 314 -15.26 -24.23 0.21
N GLN A 315 -13.97 -24.43 0.31
CA GLN A 315 -13.26 -25.51 -0.36
C GLN A 315 -13.32 -26.75 0.53
N ASN A 316 -13.64 -27.89 -0.08
CA ASN A 316 -13.67 -29.20 0.59
C ASN A 316 -12.27 -29.68 0.96
#